data_AF-A0A7S3SSZ7-F1
#
_entry.id   AF-A0A7S3SSZ7-F1
#
_cell.length_a   1.000
_cell.length_b   1.000
_cell.length_c   1.000
_cell.angle_alpha   90.00
_cell.angle_beta   90.00
_cell.angle_gamma   90.00
#
_symmetry.space_group_name_H-M   'P 1'
#
loop_
_entity.id
_entity.type
_entity.pdbx_description
1 polymer ?
#
loop_
_entity_poly.entity_id
_entity_poly.type
_entity_poly.pdbx_seq_one_letter_code
_entity_poly.pdbx_strand_id
1 'polypeptide(L)'
;VSLLQAPTPGVAATKDGAAATPAPQLQEIPEPGPGNAGRITVPLQPQSLLRGVSESSGIFRVEWTVDSRKLTAADRVAVSAPFELTCCSVPVNFRMMLYPRMSSDGKGGASFRKARGKGIVQLKCEAQMPEDFPSGALTFRIAIGNGCTGTPRWEAARGPVVHQFTKGAICGLPKGQDVWDFTSVVDQDSQTFVVRLEILPDSPRGQQRRQ
;
A
#
# COMPACT_ATOMS: atom_id res chain seq x y z
N VAL A 1 47.60 -44.96 -68.27
CA VAL A 1 47.22 -45.13 -66.85
C VAL A 1 46.39 -43.91 -66.46
N SER A 2 45.14 -43.85 -66.93
CA SER A 2 43.91 -44.17 -66.17
C SER A 2 43.80 -43.32 -64.88
N LEU A 3 42.96 -42.26 -64.90
CA LEU A 3 41.57 -42.22 -64.36
C LEU A 3 41.58 -42.28 -62.82
N LEU A 4 40.99 -41.36 -62.04
CA LEU A 4 39.59 -40.89 -61.96
C LEU A 4 39.57 -39.55 -61.16
N GLN A 5 38.85 -38.47 -61.53
CA GLN A 5 37.37 -38.24 -61.49
C GLN A 5 36.88 -37.95 -60.05
N ALA A 6 36.03 -36.99 -59.69
CA ALA A 6 35.44 -35.77 -60.26
C ALA A 6 34.77 -35.00 -59.06
N PRO A 7 33.67 -34.22 -59.17
CA PRO A 7 33.66 -32.79 -58.81
C PRO A 7 32.60 -32.37 -57.75
N THR A 8 32.63 -31.09 -57.40
CA THR A 8 31.60 -30.29 -56.70
C THR A 8 30.29 -30.12 -57.48
N PRO A 9 29.17 -29.93 -56.76
CA PRO A 9 28.13 -28.94 -57.12
C PRO A 9 27.79 -28.07 -55.88
N GLY A 10 27.54 -26.75 -55.91
CA GLY A 10 27.15 -25.85 -56.98
C GLY A 10 25.66 -25.93 -57.25
N VAL A 11 24.83 -25.01 -56.72
CA VAL A 11 23.77 -24.27 -57.44
C VAL A 11 23.25 -23.14 -56.51
N ALA A 12 23.44 -21.91 -56.97
CA ALA A 12 22.70 -20.72 -56.55
C ALA A 12 22.06 -20.12 -57.81
N ALA A 13 20.76 -19.84 -57.75
CA ALA A 13 19.98 -18.92 -58.59
C ALA A 13 18.56 -18.88 -57.96
N THR A 14 17.85 -17.78 -57.81
CA THR A 14 17.30 -16.88 -58.85
C THR A 14 16.81 -15.58 -58.16
N LYS A 15 17.16 -14.39 -58.68
CA LYS A 15 16.41 -13.49 -59.59
C LYS A 15 15.24 -12.69 -58.98
N ASP A 16 15.44 -11.36 -59.04
CA ASP A 16 14.54 -10.24 -59.42
C ASP A 16 13.04 -10.25 -59.11
N GLY A 17 12.55 -9.10 -58.62
CA GLY A 17 11.16 -8.68 -58.78
C GLY A 17 10.68 -7.69 -57.73
N ALA A 18 10.77 -6.39 -58.04
CA ALA A 18 10.25 -5.31 -57.21
C ALA A 18 8.73 -5.11 -57.35
N ALA A 19 8.16 -4.57 -56.27
CA ALA A 19 6.92 -3.80 -56.15
C ALA A 19 5.56 -4.54 -56.04
N ALA A 20 5.03 -4.57 -54.82
CA ALA A 20 3.66 -4.12 -54.50
C ALA A 20 3.48 -4.03 -52.97
N THR A 21 3.16 -2.85 -52.47
CA THR A 21 2.68 -2.65 -51.08
C THR A 21 1.17 -2.92 -51.03
N PRO A 22 0.70 -3.69 -50.04
CA PRO A 22 -0.60 -3.40 -49.44
C PRO A 22 -0.56 -3.37 -47.90
N ALA A 23 -1.21 -2.34 -47.36
CA ALA A 23 -1.86 -2.14 -46.06
C ALA A 23 -1.33 -2.82 -44.77
N PRO A 24 -1.32 -2.11 -43.62
CA PRO A 24 -0.99 -2.70 -42.33
C PRO A 24 -2.06 -3.73 -41.94
N GLN A 25 -1.69 -5.00 -41.86
CA GLN A 25 -2.55 -6.02 -41.27
C GLN A 25 -2.70 -5.74 -39.77
N LEU A 26 -3.93 -5.38 -39.36
CA LEU A 26 -4.37 -5.43 -37.98
C LEU A 26 -4.12 -6.84 -37.46
N GLN A 27 -3.15 -7.01 -36.54
CA GLN A 27 -3.00 -8.26 -35.80
C GLN A 27 -4.25 -8.46 -34.94
N GLU A 28 -4.95 -9.56 -35.19
CA GLU A 28 -6.08 -10.03 -34.38
C GLU A 28 -5.68 -10.08 -32.90
N ILE A 29 -6.52 -9.45 -32.08
CA ILE A 29 -6.49 -9.52 -30.63
C ILE A 29 -6.79 -10.99 -30.27
N PRO A 30 -5.92 -11.72 -29.54
CA PRO A 30 -6.29 -13.05 -29.07
C PRO A 30 -7.49 -12.91 -28.14
N GLU A 31 -8.61 -13.54 -28.50
CA GLU A 31 -9.80 -13.56 -27.65
C GLU A 31 -9.45 -14.13 -26.26
N PRO A 32 -9.86 -13.46 -25.17
CA PRO A 32 -9.62 -13.98 -23.83
C PRO A 32 -10.52 -15.19 -23.61
N GLY A 33 -9.91 -16.38 -23.64
CA GLY A 33 -10.57 -17.62 -23.26
C GLY A 33 -11.18 -17.52 -21.84
N PRO A 34 -12.33 -18.16 -21.59
CA PRO A 34 -12.99 -18.07 -20.31
C PRO A 34 -12.23 -18.93 -19.30
N GLY A 35 -11.82 -18.32 -18.18
CA GLY A 35 -11.47 -19.07 -16.98
C GLY A 35 -9.97 -19.15 -16.69
N ASN A 36 -9.41 -18.05 -16.21
CA ASN A 36 -8.71 -18.09 -14.94
C ASN A 36 -8.70 -16.68 -14.34
N ALA A 37 -9.64 -16.39 -13.45
CA ALA A 37 -9.52 -15.27 -12.52
C ALA A 37 -8.42 -15.63 -11.50
N GLY A 38 -7.18 -15.77 -12.00
CA GLY A 38 -5.98 -15.88 -11.21
C GLY A 38 -5.82 -14.56 -10.49
N ARG A 39 -6.34 -14.51 -9.27
CA ARG A 39 -6.09 -13.45 -8.31
C ARG A 39 -4.58 -13.30 -8.23
N ILE A 40 -4.04 -12.23 -8.85
CA ILE A 40 -2.62 -11.89 -8.77
C ILE A 40 -2.34 -11.63 -7.29
N THR A 41 -1.86 -12.66 -6.58
CA THR A 41 -1.30 -12.52 -5.25
C THR A 41 0.06 -11.89 -5.42
N VAL A 42 0.09 -10.55 -5.43
CA VAL A 42 1.34 -9.80 -5.29
C VAL A 42 1.94 -10.21 -3.94
N PRO A 43 3.17 -10.77 -3.90
CA PRO A 43 3.80 -11.10 -2.63
C PRO A 43 3.94 -9.82 -1.80
N LEU A 44 3.48 -9.86 -0.55
CA LEU A 44 3.59 -8.77 0.41
C LEU A 44 5.09 -8.50 0.67
N GLN A 45 5.69 -7.57 -0.08
CA GLN A 45 7.05 -7.15 0.20
C GLN A 45 7.07 -6.45 1.57
N PRO A 46 8.00 -6.78 2.48
CA PRO A 46 8.14 -6.07 3.74
C PRO A 46 8.33 -4.57 3.50
N GLN A 47 7.63 -3.74 4.28
CA GLN A 47 7.58 -2.28 4.11
C GLN A 47 6.88 -1.77 2.84
N SER A 48 6.13 -2.62 2.14
CA SER A 48 5.27 -2.19 1.03
C SER A 48 4.07 -1.36 1.49
N LEU A 49 3.61 -0.48 0.60
CA LEU A 49 2.44 0.35 0.81
C LEU A 49 1.50 0.21 -0.40
N LEU A 50 0.29 -0.28 -0.14
CA LEU A 50 -0.78 -0.41 -1.13
C LEU A 50 -1.85 0.65 -0.89
N ARG A 51 -2.43 1.15 -1.97
CA ARG A 51 -3.51 2.15 -1.93
C ARG A 51 -4.69 1.69 -2.79
N GLY A 52 -5.90 2.03 -2.37
CA GLY A 52 -7.11 1.71 -3.12
C GLY A 52 -8.31 2.51 -2.65
N VAL A 53 -9.34 2.58 -3.48
CA VAL A 53 -10.63 3.21 -3.15
C VAL A 53 -11.70 2.15 -3.26
N SER A 54 -12.58 2.07 -2.26
CA SER A 54 -13.79 1.27 -2.36
C SER A 54 -14.83 2.04 -3.16
N GLU A 55 -15.13 1.59 -4.38
CA GLU A 55 -16.10 2.24 -5.27
C GLU A 55 -17.48 2.40 -4.63
N SER A 56 -17.92 1.42 -3.85
CA SER A 56 -19.24 1.42 -3.22
C SER A 56 -19.35 2.33 -1.99
N SER A 57 -18.24 2.65 -1.32
CA SER A 57 -18.25 3.42 -0.06
C SER A 57 -17.50 4.74 -0.13
N GLY A 58 -16.74 4.99 -1.20
CA GLY A 58 -15.87 6.16 -1.33
C GLY A 58 -14.70 6.17 -0.32
N ILE A 59 -14.50 5.10 0.44
CA ILE A 59 -13.44 5.01 1.44
C ILE A 59 -12.10 4.81 0.72
N PHE A 60 -11.18 5.75 0.93
CA PHE A 60 -9.79 5.61 0.51
C PHE A 60 -9.00 4.83 1.55
N ARG A 61 -8.27 3.81 1.12
CA ARG A 61 -7.52 2.88 1.97
C ARG A 61 -6.04 2.94 1.66
N VAL A 62 -5.24 2.96 2.73
CA VAL A 62 -3.80 2.75 2.67
C VAL A 62 -3.46 1.56 3.54
N GLU A 63 -2.80 0.57 2.96
CA GLU A 63 -2.33 -0.62 3.66
C GLU A 63 -0.81 -0.62 3.68
N TRP A 64 -0.25 -0.65 4.88
CA TRP A 64 1.19 -0.68 5.08
C TRP A 64 1.60 -1.99 5.72
N THR A 65 2.39 -2.77 4.98
CA THR A 65 2.93 -4.05 5.40
C THR A 65 4.19 -3.82 6.22
N VAL A 66 4.21 -4.32 7.45
CA VAL A 66 5.32 -4.18 8.38
C VAL A 66 5.94 -5.54 8.64
N ASP A 67 7.27 -5.57 8.61
CA ASP A 67 8.06 -6.73 8.99
C ASP A 67 7.93 -7.01 10.50
N SER A 68 7.56 -8.25 10.87
CA SER A 68 7.36 -8.64 12.27
C SER A 68 8.66 -8.53 13.08
N ARG A 69 9.84 -8.62 12.45
CA ARG A 69 11.14 -8.48 13.11
C ARG A 69 11.32 -7.10 13.76
N LYS A 70 10.59 -6.07 13.29
CA LYS A 70 10.58 -4.75 13.95
C LYS A 70 9.98 -4.80 15.35
N LEU A 71 9.08 -5.75 15.62
CA LEU A 71 8.44 -5.92 16.93
C LEU A 71 9.40 -6.50 17.98
N THR A 72 10.47 -7.19 17.54
CA THR A 72 11.49 -7.79 18.42
C THR A 72 12.81 -7.02 18.41
N ALA A 73 12.96 -6.04 17.51
CA ALA A 73 14.13 -5.18 17.40
C ALA A 73 14.25 -4.17 18.55
N ALA A 74 15.45 -3.59 18.68
CA ALA A 74 15.70 -2.45 19.55
C ALA A 74 15.14 -1.12 18.99
N ASP A 75 14.57 -1.17 17.78
CA ASP A 75 13.97 -0.04 17.10
C ASP A 75 12.91 0.66 17.96
N ARG A 76 12.93 1.99 17.88
CA ARG A 76 12.00 2.86 18.62
C ARG A 76 10.86 3.36 17.75
N VAL A 77 10.94 3.14 16.43
CA VAL A 77 9.94 3.56 15.47
C VAL A 77 10.02 2.70 14.21
N ALA A 78 8.89 2.37 13.62
CA ALA A 78 8.81 1.95 12.21
C ALA A 78 8.07 3.05 11.44
N VAL A 79 8.50 3.35 10.22
CA VAL A 79 7.92 4.40 9.39
C VAL A 79 7.58 3.82 8.02
N SER A 80 6.41 4.15 7.50
CA SER A 80 6.00 3.76 6.14
C SER A 80 6.78 4.53 5.07
N ALA A 81 6.72 4.05 3.83
CA ALA A 81 6.98 4.92 2.69
C ALA A 81 6.00 6.11 2.71
N PRO A 82 6.39 7.28 2.16
CA PRO A 82 5.47 8.41 2.02
C PRO A 82 4.33 8.04 1.06
N PHE A 83 3.14 8.54 1.37
CA PHE A 83 1.96 8.40 0.52
C PHE A 83 1.16 9.70 0.49
N GLU A 84 0.39 9.88 -0.56
CA GLU A 84 -0.34 11.12 -0.80
C GLU A 84 -1.82 10.95 -0.42
N LEU A 85 -2.36 11.93 0.29
CA LEU A 85 -3.79 12.09 0.50
C LEU A 85 -4.22 13.45 -0.06
N THR A 86 -5.37 13.50 -0.70
CA THR A 86 -5.95 14.77 -1.14
C THR A 86 -6.65 15.45 0.04
N CYS A 87 -6.14 16.58 0.48
CA CYS A 87 -6.74 17.43 1.50
C CYS A 87 -7.15 18.76 0.87
N CYS A 88 -8.44 19.09 0.90
CA CYS A 88 -8.97 20.33 0.30
C CYS A 88 -8.52 20.54 -1.16
N SER A 89 -8.59 19.47 -1.97
CA SER A 89 -8.16 19.46 -3.37
C SER A 89 -6.65 19.63 -3.60
N VAL A 90 -5.84 19.63 -2.54
CA VAL A 90 -4.39 19.68 -2.63
C VAL A 90 -3.79 18.33 -2.23
N PRO A 91 -2.88 17.76 -3.04
CA PRO A 91 -2.13 16.57 -2.65
C PRO A 91 -1.16 16.88 -1.50
N VAL A 92 -1.21 16.08 -0.44
CA VAL A 92 -0.38 16.25 0.75
C VAL A 92 0.30 14.93 1.11
N ASN A 93 1.59 14.98 1.40
CA ASN A 93 2.37 13.81 1.78
C ASN A 93 2.16 13.46 3.25
N PHE A 94 1.95 12.18 3.51
CA PHE A 94 1.78 11.58 4.82
C PHE A 94 2.69 10.36 5.00
N ARG A 95 2.96 10.04 6.27
CA ARG A 95 3.54 8.76 6.70
C ARG A 95 2.78 8.18 7.87
N MET A 96 2.67 6.87 7.91
CA MET A 96 2.30 6.14 9.12
C MET A 96 3.56 5.85 9.93
N MET A 97 3.45 6.01 11.24
CA MET A 97 4.51 5.79 12.21
C MET A 97 4.02 4.83 13.28
N LEU A 98 4.80 3.79 13.52
CA LEU A 98 4.58 2.82 14.58
C LEU A 98 5.51 3.17 15.74
N TYR A 99 4.98 3.26 16.95
CA TYR A 99 5.80 3.44 18.15
C TYR A 99 5.53 2.35 19.19
N PRO A 100 6.55 1.87 19.90
CA PRO A 100 6.35 0.95 21.01
C PRO A 100 5.61 1.62 22.15
N ARG A 101 4.72 0.88 22.82
CA ARG A 101 4.03 1.38 24.01
C ARG A 101 5.06 1.55 25.13
N MET A 102 5.27 2.79 25.57
CA MET A 102 6.09 3.06 26.76
C MET A 102 5.42 2.43 27.99
N SER A 103 6.10 1.50 28.67
CA SER A 103 5.73 1.11 30.03
C SER A 103 6.11 2.25 30.99
N SER A 104 5.27 2.51 31.99
CA SER A 104 5.54 3.50 33.06
C SER A 104 6.76 3.13 33.90
N ASP A 105 7.17 1.86 33.88
CA ASP A 105 8.18 1.33 34.78
C ASP A 105 9.57 1.34 34.13
N GLY A 106 10.36 2.35 34.49
CA GLY A 106 11.81 2.19 34.65
C GLY A 106 12.72 2.64 33.50
N LYS A 107 13.66 3.52 33.87
CA LYS A 107 14.94 3.89 33.25
C LYS A 107 15.42 2.94 32.13
N GLY A 108 14.98 3.20 30.91
CA GLY A 108 15.53 2.56 29.72
C GLY A 108 14.55 2.71 28.56
N GLY A 109 14.94 3.44 27.52
CA GLY A 109 14.06 3.90 26.44
C GLY A 109 13.11 2.86 25.82
N ALA A 110 12.05 3.38 25.20
CA ALA A 110 10.97 2.62 24.58
C ALA A 110 11.47 1.86 23.34
N SER A 111 11.34 0.54 23.34
CA SER A 111 11.55 -0.31 22.15
C SER A 111 10.42 -1.32 22.02
N PHE A 112 10.17 -1.83 20.81
CA PHE A 112 9.09 -2.81 20.61
C PHE A 112 9.33 -4.10 21.38
N ARG A 113 10.60 -4.51 21.50
CA ARG A 113 11.00 -5.65 22.33
C ARG A 113 10.54 -5.50 23.78
N LYS A 114 10.72 -4.31 24.38
CA LYS A 114 10.29 -4.04 25.76
C LYS A 114 8.78 -3.93 25.88
N ALA A 115 8.13 -3.39 24.87
CA ALA A 115 6.67 -3.28 24.81
C ALA A 115 5.98 -4.62 24.47
N ARG A 116 6.73 -5.71 24.29
CA ARG A 116 6.23 -7.04 23.93
C ARG A 116 5.36 -6.99 22.67
N GLY A 117 5.80 -6.24 21.66
CA GLY A 117 5.08 -6.05 20.40
C GLY A 117 3.81 -5.20 20.49
N LYS A 118 3.52 -4.59 21.65
CA LYS A 118 2.45 -3.60 21.79
C LYS A 118 2.92 -2.21 21.39
N GLY A 119 2.04 -1.42 20.80
CA GLY A 119 2.38 -0.06 20.42
C GLY A 119 1.23 0.75 19.89
N ILE A 120 1.55 1.94 19.40
CA ILE A 120 0.60 2.90 18.88
C ILE A 120 0.90 3.21 17.42
N VAL A 121 -0.13 3.57 16.67
CA VAL A 121 -0.03 4.04 15.28
C VAL A 121 -0.33 5.52 15.25
N GLN A 122 0.52 6.29 14.57
CA GLN A 122 0.34 7.71 14.31
C GLN A 122 0.41 8.00 12.82
N LEU A 123 -0.41 8.94 12.38
CA LEU A 123 -0.39 9.54 11.05
C LEU A 123 0.32 10.88 11.14
N LYS A 124 1.35 11.08 10.32
CA LYS A 124 2.12 12.32 10.23
C LYS A 124 1.93 12.96 8.86
N CYS A 125 1.56 14.23 8.85
CA CYS A 125 1.62 15.12 7.69
C CYS A 125 3.06 15.63 7.52
N GLU A 126 3.59 15.59 6.30
CA GLU A 126 4.93 16.09 5.95
C GLU A 126 4.89 17.46 5.25
N ALA A 127 3.71 18.00 4.98
CA ALA A 127 3.60 19.33 4.38
C ALA A 127 3.93 20.43 5.40
N GLN A 128 4.73 21.40 4.93
CA GLN A 128 4.79 22.72 5.53
C GLN A 128 3.55 23.47 5.02
N MET A 129 2.46 23.42 5.77
CA MET A 129 1.22 24.08 5.36
C MET A 129 1.34 25.59 5.63
N PRO A 130 1.17 26.45 4.60
CA PRO A 130 1.04 27.89 4.80
C PRO A 130 -0.12 28.20 5.75
N GLU A 131 -0.08 29.33 6.45
CA GLU A 131 -1.18 29.76 7.35
C GLU A 131 -2.53 29.85 6.62
N ASP A 132 -2.50 30.14 5.30
CA ASP A 132 -3.68 30.24 4.44
C ASP A 132 -4.17 28.90 3.87
N PHE A 133 -3.55 27.77 4.25
CA PHE A 133 -3.98 26.47 3.77
C PHE A 133 -5.40 26.17 4.27
N PRO A 134 -6.33 25.69 3.40
CA PRO A 134 -7.70 25.43 3.81
C PRO A 134 -7.74 24.51 5.03
N SER A 135 -8.45 24.89 6.10
CA SER A 135 -8.53 24.10 7.34
C SER A 135 -9.46 22.89 7.18
N GLY A 136 -9.11 21.98 6.28
CA GLY A 136 -9.77 20.69 6.14
C GLY A 136 -9.43 19.79 7.32
N ALA A 137 -10.45 19.19 7.94
CA ALA A 137 -10.23 18.09 8.86
C ALA A 137 -10.21 16.78 8.07
N LEU A 138 -9.24 15.91 8.37
CA LEU A 138 -9.22 14.55 7.87
C LEU A 138 -9.94 13.65 8.87
N THR A 139 -10.93 12.90 8.40
CA THR A 139 -11.62 11.88 9.19
C THR A 139 -11.09 10.50 8.81
N PHE A 140 -10.52 9.77 9.77
CA PHE A 140 -9.94 8.46 9.49
C PHE A 140 -10.13 7.46 10.61
N ARG A 141 -9.99 6.17 10.30
CA ARG A 141 -9.92 5.08 11.28
C ARG A 141 -8.77 4.14 10.94
N ILE A 142 -8.32 3.37 11.93
CA ILE A 142 -7.16 2.48 11.81
C ILE A 142 -7.57 1.06 12.18
N ALA A 143 -7.09 0.08 11.41
CA ALA A 143 -7.20 -1.33 11.71
C ALA A 143 -5.84 -2.02 11.55
N ILE A 144 -5.67 -3.19 12.18
CA ILE A 144 -4.52 -4.06 11.98
C ILE A 144 -4.97 -5.47 11.60
N GLY A 145 -4.15 -6.17 10.82
CA GLY A 145 -4.47 -7.51 10.37
C GLY A 145 -3.28 -8.24 9.74
N ASN A 146 -3.51 -9.48 9.30
CA ASN A 146 -2.51 -10.27 8.56
C ASN A 146 -2.56 -10.02 7.03
N GLY A 147 -3.32 -9.01 6.58
CA GLY A 147 -3.47 -8.69 5.17
C GLY A 147 -4.48 -9.58 4.44
N CYS A 148 -4.19 -9.86 3.17
CA CYS A 148 -5.07 -10.63 2.26
C CYS A 148 -4.49 -12.01 1.88
N THR A 149 -3.37 -12.40 2.49
CA THR A 149 -2.75 -13.72 2.32
C THR A 149 -3.39 -14.72 3.28
N GLY A 150 -3.81 -15.88 2.76
CA GLY A 150 -4.52 -16.88 3.56
C GLY A 150 -5.90 -16.41 4.03
N THR A 151 -6.29 -16.80 5.25
CA THR A 151 -7.55 -16.39 5.88
C THR A 151 -7.38 -14.98 6.49
N PRO A 152 -8.12 -13.96 6.00
CA PRO A 152 -7.97 -12.61 6.50
C PRO A 152 -8.43 -12.53 7.96
N ARG A 153 -7.55 -12.01 8.81
CA ARG A 153 -7.75 -11.75 10.23
C ARG A 153 -7.45 -10.30 10.48
N TRP A 154 -8.50 -9.55 10.81
CA TRP A 154 -8.44 -8.13 11.11
C TRP A 154 -9.00 -7.92 12.52
N GLU A 155 -8.29 -7.12 13.33
CA GLU A 155 -8.91 -6.53 14.51
C GLU A 155 -9.93 -5.47 14.09
N ALA A 156 -10.92 -5.22 14.96
CA ALA A 156 -11.92 -4.18 14.73
C ALA A 156 -11.24 -2.82 14.52
N ALA A 157 -11.67 -2.11 13.47
CA ALA A 157 -11.18 -0.76 13.20
C ALA A 157 -11.51 0.17 14.37
N ARG A 158 -10.55 0.98 14.79
CA ARG A 158 -10.70 1.97 15.87
C ARG A 158 -10.72 3.38 15.28
N GLY A 159 -11.55 4.24 15.86
CA GLY A 159 -11.93 5.54 15.30
C GLY A 159 -13.44 5.61 15.03
N PRO A 160 -13.92 6.62 14.27
CA PRO A 160 -13.13 7.60 13.54
C PRO A 160 -12.46 8.65 14.42
N VAL A 161 -11.38 9.23 13.91
CA VAL A 161 -10.68 10.40 14.46
C VAL A 161 -10.76 11.51 13.44
N VAL A 162 -11.10 12.71 13.90
CA VAL A 162 -11.16 13.93 13.09
C VAL A 162 -9.98 14.81 13.48
N HIS A 163 -9.13 15.18 12.52
CA HIS A 163 -7.94 15.98 12.82
C HIS A 163 -7.64 17.04 11.76
N GLN A 164 -7.30 18.24 12.21
CA GLN A 164 -6.83 19.32 11.35
C GLN A 164 -5.30 19.38 11.41
N PHE A 165 -4.64 18.92 10.36
CA PHE A 165 -3.17 18.85 10.33
C PHE A 165 -2.49 20.23 10.30
N THR A 166 -3.24 21.32 10.09
CA THR A 166 -2.77 22.71 10.25
C THR A 166 -2.53 23.08 11.71
N LYS A 167 -3.25 22.44 12.64
CA LYS A 167 -3.10 22.65 14.09
C LYS A 167 -2.03 21.74 14.71
N GLY A 168 -1.59 20.71 13.98
CA GLY A 168 -0.58 19.77 14.44
C GLY A 168 -0.29 18.71 13.39
N ALA A 169 0.99 18.53 13.06
CA ALA A 169 1.41 17.63 11.98
C ALA A 169 1.22 16.14 12.29
N ILE A 170 0.92 15.75 13.53
CA ILE A 170 0.82 14.35 13.96
C ILE A 170 -0.52 14.11 14.64
N CYS A 171 -1.17 12.99 14.29
CA CYS A 171 -2.40 12.53 14.92
C CYS A 171 -2.36 11.01 15.13
N GLY A 172 -3.03 10.52 16.16
CA GLY A 172 -3.22 9.10 16.41
C GLY A 172 -4.62 8.84 16.98
N LEU A 173 -4.87 7.62 17.41
CA LEU A 173 -6.12 7.31 18.13
C LEU A 173 -6.13 7.98 19.51
N PRO A 174 -7.33 8.20 20.10
CA PRO A 174 -7.45 8.70 21.47
C PRO A 174 -6.76 7.77 22.48
N LYS A 175 -6.21 8.36 23.54
CA LYS A 175 -5.60 7.59 24.65
C LYS A 175 -6.59 6.55 25.18
N GLY A 176 -6.11 5.33 25.39
CA GLY A 176 -6.93 4.20 25.85
C GLY A 176 -7.52 3.37 24.71
N GLN A 177 -7.53 3.89 23.48
CA GLN A 177 -7.85 3.14 22.26
C GLN A 177 -6.64 3.00 21.32
N ASP A 178 -5.55 3.70 21.63
CA ASP A 178 -4.35 3.85 20.81
C ASP A 178 -3.39 2.67 20.86
N VAL A 179 -3.51 1.81 21.87
CA VAL A 179 -2.60 0.67 22.05
C VAL A 179 -3.10 -0.57 21.33
N TRP A 180 -2.33 -1.04 20.38
CA TRP A 180 -2.53 -2.28 19.64
C TRP A 180 -1.55 -3.36 20.11
N ASP A 181 -1.94 -4.63 19.96
CA ASP A 181 -1.03 -5.76 20.05
C ASP A 181 -0.73 -6.26 18.64
N PHE A 182 0.39 -5.84 18.06
CA PHE A 182 0.71 -6.21 16.67
C PHE A 182 1.05 -7.69 16.53
N THR A 183 1.42 -8.37 17.62
CA THR A 183 1.76 -9.79 17.60
C THR A 183 0.54 -10.68 17.35
N SER A 184 -0.66 -10.20 17.72
CA SER A 184 -1.94 -10.91 17.57
C SER A 184 -2.33 -11.16 16.09
N VAL A 185 -1.80 -10.33 15.19
CA VAL A 185 -2.14 -10.32 13.75
C VAL A 185 -0.96 -10.66 12.85
N VAL A 186 0.19 -11.07 13.39
CA VAL A 186 1.32 -11.51 12.58
C VAL A 186 0.93 -12.75 11.79
N ASP A 187 1.17 -12.67 10.49
CA ASP A 187 1.17 -13.79 9.57
C ASP A 187 2.47 -14.59 9.74
N GLN A 188 2.35 -15.87 10.09
CA GLN A 188 3.52 -16.69 10.42
C GLN A 188 4.32 -17.10 9.18
N ASP A 189 3.68 -17.19 8.02
CA ASP A 189 4.33 -17.62 6.78
C ASP A 189 5.17 -16.49 6.19
N SER A 190 4.60 -15.29 6.08
CA SER A 190 5.30 -14.11 5.54
C SER A 190 6.14 -13.37 6.58
N GLN A 191 5.94 -13.64 7.89
CA GLN A 191 6.53 -12.85 8.98
C GLN A 191 6.21 -11.35 8.86
N THR A 192 4.98 -11.03 8.50
CA THR A 192 4.50 -9.65 8.38
C THR A 192 3.16 -9.43 9.08
N PHE A 193 2.82 -8.16 9.27
CA PHE A 193 1.46 -7.72 9.60
C PHE A 193 1.15 -6.46 8.81
N VAL A 194 -0.13 -6.08 8.73
CA VAL A 194 -0.60 -4.93 7.96
C VAL A 194 -1.29 -3.93 8.88
N VAL A 195 -0.93 -2.66 8.72
CA VAL A 195 -1.66 -1.51 9.28
C VAL A 195 -2.50 -0.89 8.16
N ARG A 196 -3.82 -0.84 8.36
CA ARG A 196 -4.76 -0.23 7.41
C ARG A 196 -5.24 1.11 7.96
N LEU A 197 -5.02 2.17 7.18
CA LEU A 197 -5.61 3.49 7.36
C LEU A 197 -6.79 3.63 6.39
N GLU A 198 -7.96 3.98 6.91
CA GLU A 198 -9.14 4.25 6.11
C GLU A 198 -9.55 5.72 6.27
N ILE A 199 -9.53 6.47 5.17
CA ILE A 199 -10.02 7.83 5.10
C ILE A 199 -11.51 7.77 4.77
N LEU A 200 -12.32 8.33 5.66
CA LEU A 200 -13.76 8.36 5.50
C LEU A 200 -14.14 9.60 4.68
N PRO A 201 -15.10 9.47 3.74
CA PRO A 201 -15.62 10.63 3.05
C PRO A 201 -16.20 11.61 4.07
N ASP A 202 -15.95 12.90 3.85
CA ASP A 202 -16.55 13.94 4.68
C ASP A 202 -18.07 13.82 4.47
N SER A 203 -18.80 13.38 5.51
CA SER A 203 -20.25 13.30 5.40
C SER A 203 -20.73 14.72 5.09
N PRO A 204 -21.49 14.95 4.00
CA PRO A 204 -21.92 16.29 3.66
C PRO A 204 -22.70 16.83 4.86
N ARG A 205 -22.14 17.88 5.50
CA ARG A 205 -22.81 18.60 6.58
C ARG A 205 -24.22 18.89 6.09
N GLY A 206 -25.19 18.45 6.89
CA GLY A 206 -26.57 18.22 6.47
C GLY A 206 -27.07 19.21 5.42
N GLN A 207 -27.60 18.65 4.34
CA GLN A 207 -28.68 19.29 3.61
C GLN A 207 -29.84 19.45 4.60
N GLN A 208 -29.80 20.54 5.36
CA GLN A 208 -30.92 20.97 6.16
C GLN A 208 -32.01 21.30 5.15
N ARG A 209 -32.94 20.36 4.97
CA ARG A 209 -34.22 20.56 4.31
C ARG A 209 -34.83 21.81 4.95
N ARG A 210 -34.71 22.93 4.26
CA ARG A 210 -35.65 24.04 4.41
C ARG A 210 -36.99 23.47 3.94
N GLN A 211 -37.85 23.16 4.91
CA GLN A 211 -39.28 23.25 4.72
C GLN A 211 -39.65 24.74 4.68
#